data_AF-A0A932I209-F1
#
_entry.id   AF-A0A932I209-F1
#
_cell.length_a   1.000
_cell.length_b   1.000
_cell.length_c   1.000
_cell.angle_alpha   90.00
_cell.angle_beta   90.00
_cell.angle_gamma   90.00
#
_symmetry.space_group_name_H-M   'P 1'
#
loop_
_entity.id
_entity.type
_entity.pdbx_description
1 polymer ?
#
loop_
_entity_poly.entity_id
_entity_poly.type
_entity_poly.pdbx_seq_one_letter_code
_entity_poly.pdbx_strand_id
1 'polypeptide(L)'
;MPMFRRSAVCLAAFAALAALALAAPAQAAEDAVLRAAKKEGKVTWYTAVATAVAQNVCQKFNAKNAGVTCTVHRDGSGPLYRRILQEAKSGVFQVDVFDSANTGHFLSLRKDHLASYKPKGTDKFHPAFVTDHGYWTYYRATVVVPFYN
;
A
#
# COMPACT_ATOMS: atom_id res chain seq x y z
N MET A 1 -50.61 6.57 32.23
CA MET A 1 -50.24 5.15 32.45
C MET A 1 -50.74 4.32 31.26
N PRO A 2 -50.01 3.30 30.80
CA PRO A 2 -49.09 3.43 29.66
C PRO A 2 -49.36 2.44 28.50
N MET A 3 -49.03 2.78 27.25
CA MET A 3 -48.65 1.75 26.25
C MET A 3 -47.89 2.24 25.00
N PHE A 4 -46.98 3.23 25.11
CA PHE A 4 -45.95 3.44 24.09
C PHE A 4 -44.73 2.56 24.42
N ARG A 5 -44.82 1.25 24.11
CA ARG A 5 -43.72 0.30 24.37
C ARG A 5 -43.42 -0.64 23.21
N ARG A 6 -43.80 -0.26 21.97
CA ARG A 6 -43.62 -1.10 20.77
C ARG A 6 -42.65 -0.54 19.71
N SER A 7 -42.35 0.76 19.72
CA SER A 7 -41.48 1.36 18.68
C SER A 7 -39.97 1.25 18.95
N ALA A 8 -39.55 0.88 20.16
CA ALA A 8 -38.13 0.80 20.53
C ALA A 8 -37.43 -0.49 20.04
N VAL A 9 -38.20 -1.53 19.71
CA VAL A 9 -37.64 -2.85 19.34
C VAL A 9 -37.14 -2.88 17.89
N CYS A 10 -37.79 -2.14 16.98
CA CYS A 10 -37.39 -2.08 15.57
C CYS A 10 -36.12 -1.26 15.33
N LEU A 11 -35.86 -0.23 16.14
CA LEU A 11 -34.64 0.60 16.01
C LEU A 11 -33.39 -0.12 16.53
N ALA A 12 -33.53 -0.94 17.58
CA ALA A 12 -32.44 -1.74 18.12
C ALA A 12 -32.01 -2.89 17.18
N ALA A 13 -32.97 -3.49 16.44
CA ALA A 13 -32.68 -4.55 15.48
C ALA A 13 -31.92 -4.03 14.23
N PHE A 14 -32.19 -2.81 13.79
CA PHE A 14 -31.48 -2.18 12.66
C PHE A 14 -30.06 -1.72 13.05
N ALA A 15 -29.89 -1.23 14.27
CA ALA A 15 -28.57 -0.85 14.80
C ALA A 15 -27.66 -2.07 15.04
N ALA A 16 -28.22 -3.21 15.47
CA ALA A 16 -27.47 -4.46 15.63
C ALA A 16 -27.03 -5.06 14.28
N LEU A 17 -27.86 -4.96 13.23
CA LEU A 17 -27.51 -5.44 11.89
C LEU A 17 -26.45 -4.55 11.20
N ALA A 18 -26.48 -3.24 11.47
CA ALA A 18 -25.43 -2.31 11.02
C ALA A 18 -24.10 -2.53 11.76
N ALA A 19 -24.13 -2.88 13.06
CA ALA A 19 -22.93 -3.18 13.83
C ALA A 19 -22.24 -4.49 13.39
N LEU A 20 -22.99 -5.50 12.93
CA LEU A 20 -22.40 -6.73 12.38
C LEU A 20 -21.79 -6.53 10.97
N ALA A 21 -22.22 -5.52 10.21
CA ALA A 21 -21.65 -5.23 8.90
C ALA A 21 -20.27 -4.53 8.95
N LEU A 22 -19.93 -3.88 10.07
CA LEU A 22 -18.61 -3.28 10.30
C LEU A 22 -17.55 -4.28 10.82
N ALA A 23 -17.95 -5.52 11.10
CA ALA A 23 -17.07 -6.56 11.60
C ALA A 23 -16.77 -7.64 10.53
N ALA A 24 -16.76 -7.27 9.25
CA ALA A 24 -16.17 -8.16 8.24
C ALA A 24 -14.72 -8.44 8.66
N PRO A 25 -14.32 -9.72 8.86
CA PRO A 25 -12.99 -10.04 9.33
C PRO A 25 -11.97 -9.52 8.32
N ALA A 26 -10.88 -8.92 8.78
CA ALA A 26 -9.80 -8.39 7.93
C ALA A 26 -9.33 -9.39 6.86
N GLN A 27 -9.46 -10.69 7.14
CA GLN A 27 -9.21 -11.79 6.22
C GLN A 27 -10.09 -11.74 4.96
N ALA A 28 -11.39 -11.47 5.09
CA ALA A 28 -12.32 -11.41 3.95
C ALA A 28 -12.05 -10.21 3.03
N ALA A 29 -11.56 -9.09 3.60
CA ALA A 29 -11.12 -7.92 2.85
C ALA A 29 -9.81 -8.18 2.10
N GLU A 30 -8.83 -8.83 2.74
CA GLU A 30 -7.57 -9.26 2.13
C GLU A 30 -7.81 -10.24 0.98
N ASP A 31 -8.74 -11.19 1.16
CA ASP A 31 -9.16 -12.11 0.11
C ASP A 31 -9.84 -11.39 -1.07
N ALA A 32 -10.57 -10.30 -0.81
CA ALA A 32 -11.18 -9.49 -1.87
C ALA A 32 -10.14 -8.71 -2.69
N VAL A 33 -9.14 -8.11 -2.02
CA VAL A 33 -8.03 -7.41 -2.70
C VAL A 33 -7.22 -8.38 -3.55
N LEU A 34 -6.90 -9.56 -3.02
CA LEU A 34 -6.17 -10.58 -3.79
C LEU A 34 -6.99 -11.07 -4.99
N ARG A 35 -8.31 -11.22 -4.87
CA ARG A 35 -9.17 -11.56 -6.02
C ARG A 35 -9.17 -10.46 -7.08
N ALA A 36 -9.22 -9.18 -6.69
CA ALA A 36 -9.15 -8.07 -7.62
C ALA A 36 -7.77 -8.01 -8.31
N ALA A 37 -6.69 -8.10 -7.54
CA ALA A 37 -5.33 -8.11 -8.07
C ALA A 37 -5.09 -9.27 -9.06
N LYS A 38 -5.66 -10.46 -8.81
CA LYS A 38 -5.59 -11.59 -9.75
C LYS A 38 -6.31 -11.33 -11.07
N LYS A 39 -7.38 -10.52 -11.08
CA LYS A 39 -8.07 -10.13 -12.32
C LYS A 39 -7.22 -9.18 -13.16
N GLU A 40 -6.49 -8.27 -12.51
CA GLU A 40 -5.55 -7.36 -13.17
C GLU A 40 -4.26 -8.07 -13.59
N GLY A 41 -3.82 -9.07 -12.82
CA GLY A 41 -2.77 -10.02 -13.17
C GLY A 41 -1.33 -9.49 -13.07
N LYS A 42 -1.13 -8.21 -12.72
CA LYS A 42 0.19 -7.57 -12.68
C LYS A 42 0.30 -6.58 -11.52
N VAL A 43 1.51 -6.46 -10.99
CA VAL A 43 1.93 -5.36 -10.11
C VAL A 43 3.25 -4.79 -10.63
N THR A 44 3.35 -3.47 -10.72
CA THR A 44 4.47 -2.73 -11.28
C THR A 44 5.15 -1.93 -10.19
N TRP A 45 6.41 -2.26 -9.94
CA TRP A 45 7.21 -1.64 -8.88
C TRP A 45 8.26 -0.70 -9.46
N TYR A 46 8.14 0.59 -9.16
CA TYR A 46 9.12 1.62 -9.48
C TYR A 46 10.07 1.77 -8.30
N THR A 47 11.37 1.55 -8.52
CA THR A 47 12.34 1.52 -7.42
C THR A 47 13.68 2.09 -7.81
N ALA A 48 14.39 2.64 -6.82
CA ALA A 48 15.79 3.03 -6.94
C ALA A 48 16.76 1.98 -6.37
N VAL A 49 16.27 0.84 -5.85
CA VAL A 49 17.07 -0.33 -5.45
C VAL A 49 17.91 -0.84 -6.61
N ALA A 50 19.12 -1.33 -6.37
CA ALA A 50 19.95 -1.95 -7.41
C ALA A 50 19.16 -3.03 -8.19
N THR A 51 19.28 -3.04 -9.51
CA THR A 51 18.45 -3.85 -10.43
C THR A 51 18.41 -5.32 -10.04
N ALA A 52 19.57 -5.93 -9.74
CA ALA A 52 19.65 -7.34 -9.36
C ALA A 52 18.84 -7.66 -8.08
N VAL A 53 18.88 -6.77 -7.09
CA VAL A 53 18.12 -6.94 -5.83
C VAL A 53 16.62 -6.79 -6.11
N ALA A 54 16.22 -5.76 -6.87
CA ALA A 54 14.81 -5.53 -7.19
C ALA A 54 14.21 -6.69 -8.00
N GLN A 55 14.95 -7.19 -9.00
CA GLN A 55 14.54 -8.36 -9.78
C GLN A 55 14.43 -9.61 -8.91
N ASN A 56 15.37 -9.86 -7.99
CA ASN A 56 15.29 -10.98 -7.06
C ASN A 56 14.04 -10.93 -6.18
N VAL A 57 13.65 -9.73 -5.71
CA VAL A 57 12.41 -9.54 -4.94
C VAL A 57 11.17 -9.89 -5.79
N CYS A 58 11.04 -9.37 -7.01
CA CYS A 58 9.93 -9.74 -7.88
C CYS A 58 9.95 -11.23 -8.26
N GLN A 59 11.11 -11.84 -8.48
CA GLN A 59 11.22 -13.29 -8.74
C GLN A 59 10.68 -14.10 -7.56
N LYS A 60 11.07 -13.76 -6.33
CA LYS A 60 10.54 -14.41 -5.12
C LYS A 60 9.05 -14.18 -4.93
N PHE A 61 8.54 -13.01 -5.32
CA PHE A 61 7.09 -12.76 -5.34
C PHE A 61 6.38 -13.67 -6.35
N ASN A 62 6.88 -13.73 -7.59
CA ASN A 62 6.29 -14.52 -8.67
C ASN A 62 6.33 -16.02 -8.36
N ALA A 63 7.39 -16.51 -7.73
CA ALA A 63 7.52 -17.92 -7.31
C ALA A 63 6.43 -18.38 -6.32
N LYS A 64 5.75 -17.44 -5.63
CA LYS A 64 4.59 -17.78 -4.78
C LYS A 64 3.33 -18.12 -5.58
N ASN A 65 3.34 -17.94 -6.90
CA ASN A 65 2.23 -18.23 -7.81
C ASN A 65 0.90 -17.62 -7.34
N ALA A 66 0.94 -16.37 -6.88
CA ALA A 66 -0.23 -15.67 -6.33
C ALA A 66 -1.26 -15.24 -7.40
N GLY A 67 -1.07 -15.61 -8.67
CA GLY A 67 -1.89 -15.17 -9.80
C GLY A 67 -1.71 -13.69 -10.16
N VAL A 68 -0.64 -13.06 -9.67
CA VAL A 68 -0.24 -11.68 -9.96
C VAL A 68 1.25 -11.71 -10.32
N THR A 69 1.63 -11.02 -11.39
CA THR A 69 3.02 -10.94 -11.86
C THR A 69 3.66 -9.62 -11.44
N CYS A 70 4.73 -9.69 -10.65
CA CYS A 70 5.57 -8.56 -10.29
C CYS A 70 6.53 -8.20 -11.43
N THR A 71 6.52 -6.92 -11.81
CA THR A 71 7.42 -6.33 -12.80
C THR A 71 8.15 -5.14 -12.18
N VAL A 72 9.41 -4.94 -12.56
CA VAL A 72 10.25 -3.85 -12.02
C VAL A 72 10.52 -2.82 -13.09
N HIS A 73 10.36 -1.55 -12.75
CA HIS A 73 10.94 -0.43 -13.48
C HIS A 73 11.98 0.25 -12.59
N ARG A 74 13.26 0.06 -12.92
CA ARG A 74 14.37 0.60 -12.14
C ARG A 74 14.93 1.85 -12.79
N ASP A 75 14.85 2.97 -12.08
CA ASP A 75 15.60 4.20 -12.37
C ASP A 75 15.98 4.92 -11.06
N GLY A 76 16.69 6.04 -11.13
CA GLY A 76 16.97 6.90 -9.98
C GLY A 76 15.70 7.53 -9.40
N SER A 77 15.74 7.88 -8.11
CA SER A 77 14.59 8.47 -7.39
C SER A 77 14.02 9.73 -8.06
N GLY A 78 14.88 10.62 -8.57
CA GLY A 78 14.45 11.85 -9.26
C GLY A 78 13.74 11.58 -10.59
N PRO A 79 14.34 10.81 -11.52
CA PRO A 79 13.67 10.37 -12.74
C PRO A 79 12.32 9.68 -12.50
N LEU A 80 12.25 8.72 -11.57
CA LEU A 80 10.99 8.04 -11.21
C LEU A 80 9.94 9.02 -10.69
N TYR A 81 10.31 9.95 -9.81
CA TYR A 81 9.39 10.97 -9.32
C TYR A 81 8.83 11.84 -10.46
N ARG A 82 9.68 12.31 -11.38
CA ARG A 82 9.21 13.07 -12.56
C ARG A 82 8.27 12.26 -13.44
N ARG A 83 8.54 10.96 -13.60
CA ARG A 83 7.65 10.05 -14.32
C ARG A 83 6.27 9.95 -13.65
N ILE A 84 6.23 9.79 -12.33
CA ILE A 84 4.97 9.76 -11.57
C ILE A 84 4.21 11.08 -11.71
N LEU A 85 4.89 12.22 -11.67
CA LEU A 85 4.24 13.52 -11.91
C LEU A 85 3.66 13.62 -13.33
N GLN A 86 4.29 12.99 -14.32
CA GLN A 86 3.77 12.95 -15.68
C GLN A 86 2.54 12.02 -15.79
N GLU A 87 2.58 10.85 -15.15
CA GLU A 87 1.45 9.92 -15.05
C GLU A 87 0.25 10.55 -14.32
N ALA A 88 0.51 11.33 -13.28
CA ALA A 88 -0.49 12.09 -12.54
C ALA A 88 -1.18 13.15 -13.43
N LYS A 89 -0.42 13.84 -14.31
CA LYS A 89 -0.99 14.80 -15.27
C LYS A 89 -1.92 14.14 -16.28
N SER A 90 -1.61 12.91 -16.72
CA SER A 90 -2.47 12.17 -17.65
C SER A 90 -3.60 11.42 -16.96
N GLY A 91 -3.57 11.30 -15.62
CA GLY A 91 -4.50 10.48 -14.85
C GLY A 91 -4.34 8.97 -15.09
N VAL A 92 -3.22 8.56 -15.70
CA VAL A 92 -2.94 7.16 -16.06
C VAL A 92 -1.64 6.76 -15.38
N PHE A 93 -1.78 6.00 -14.29
CA PHE A 93 -0.65 5.46 -13.55
C PHE A 93 -0.28 4.08 -14.07
N GLN A 94 1.00 3.89 -14.35
CA GLN A 94 1.57 2.57 -14.66
C GLN A 94 2.23 1.96 -13.44
N VAL A 95 2.55 2.76 -12.43
CA VAL A 95 3.13 2.33 -11.17
C VAL A 95 2.04 1.91 -10.18
N ASP A 96 2.30 0.80 -9.48
CA ASP A 96 1.47 0.35 -8.35
C ASP A 96 2.20 0.56 -7.02
N VAL A 97 3.53 0.39 -7.02
CA VAL A 97 4.39 0.58 -5.86
C VAL A 97 5.56 1.49 -6.22
N PHE A 98 5.81 2.52 -5.42
CA PHE A 98 6.91 3.45 -5.62
C PHE A 98 7.87 3.45 -4.43
N ASP A 99 9.17 3.31 -4.71
CA ASP A 99 10.27 3.46 -3.76
C ASP A 99 11.16 4.65 -4.14
N SER A 100 11.51 5.46 -3.14
CA SER A 100 12.42 6.58 -3.29
C SER A 100 13.29 6.78 -2.06
N ALA A 101 14.54 7.21 -2.28
CA ALA A 101 15.46 7.61 -1.23
C ALA A 101 15.19 9.04 -0.70
N ASN A 102 14.24 9.77 -1.31
CA ASN A 102 13.88 11.13 -0.89
C ASN A 102 12.46 11.18 -0.35
N THR A 103 12.32 11.36 0.96
CA THR A 103 11.01 11.49 1.64
C THR A 103 10.17 12.64 1.08
N GLY A 104 10.80 13.70 0.56
CA GLY A 104 10.12 14.84 -0.05
C GLY A 104 9.23 14.47 -1.23
N HIS A 105 9.55 13.40 -1.97
CA HIS A 105 8.71 12.91 -3.07
C HIS A 105 7.37 12.36 -2.56
N PHE A 106 7.34 11.70 -1.40
CA PHE A 106 6.09 11.19 -0.84
C PHE A 106 5.25 12.31 -0.23
N LEU A 107 5.91 13.30 0.39
CA LEU A 107 5.23 14.48 0.93
C LEU A 107 4.48 15.28 -0.14
N SER A 108 5.02 15.39 -1.35
CA SER A 108 4.34 16.06 -2.45
C SER A 108 3.20 15.24 -3.05
N LEU A 109 3.32 13.91 -3.07
CA LEU A 109 2.31 13.01 -3.63
C LEU A 109 1.15 12.69 -2.68
N ARG A 110 1.33 12.87 -1.36
CA ARG A 110 0.39 12.40 -0.32
C ARG A 110 -1.05 12.91 -0.44
N LYS A 111 -1.25 14.08 -1.05
CA LYS A 111 -2.56 14.74 -1.07
C LYS A 111 -3.54 14.00 -1.99
N ASP A 112 -3.07 13.60 -3.16
CA ASP A 112 -3.94 13.16 -4.26
C ASP A 112 -3.47 11.86 -4.94
N HIS A 113 -2.27 11.35 -4.65
CA HIS A 113 -1.64 10.28 -5.45
C HIS A 113 -1.08 9.10 -4.65
N LEU A 114 -1.27 9.07 -3.33
CA LEU A 114 -0.86 7.93 -2.48
C LEU A 114 -2.08 7.32 -1.79
N ALA A 115 -2.26 6.02 -1.99
CA ALA A 115 -3.22 5.25 -1.21
C ALA A 115 -2.72 5.08 0.23
N SER A 116 -3.63 5.17 1.21
CA SER A 116 -3.30 4.84 2.60
C SER A 116 -3.19 3.33 2.75
N TYR A 117 -2.03 2.84 3.19
CA TYR A 117 -1.78 1.44 3.47
C TYR A 117 -0.69 1.29 4.54
N LYS A 118 -1.01 0.55 5.61
CA LYS A 118 -0.04 0.17 6.64
C LYS A 118 0.32 -1.31 6.46
N PRO A 119 1.54 -1.63 5.98
CA PRO A 119 1.96 -3.02 5.84
C PRO A 119 2.03 -3.72 7.20
N LYS A 120 1.59 -4.98 7.23
CA LYS A 120 1.70 -5.86 8.41
C LYS A 120 3.18 -6.07 8.77
N GLY A 121 3.50 -6.13 10.06
CA GLY A 121 4.85 -6.41 10.56
C GLY A 121 5.75 -5.19 10.72
N THR A 122 5.29 -4.00 10.33
CA THR A 122 6.03 -2.74 10.54
C THR A 122 6.09 -2.33 12.01
N ASP A 123 5.19 -2.85 12.85
CA ASP A 123 5.18 -2.74 14.31
C ASP A 123 6.44 -3.32 14.97
N LYS A 124 7.14 -4.21 14.27
CA LYS A 124 8.39 -4.83 14.74
C LYS A 124 9.64 -4.01 14.40
N PHE A 125 9.50 -2.94 13.62
CA PHE A 125 10.64 -2.09 13.27
C PHE A 125 11.04 -1.23 14.46
N HIS A 126 12.28 -0.71 14.42
CA HIS A 126 12.69 0.30 15.38
C HIS A 126 11.71 1.50 15.31
N PRO A 127 11.28 2.10 16.43
CA PRO A 127 10.24 3.14 16.44
C PRO A 127 10.50 4.32 15.48
N ALA A 128 11.78 4.68 15.27
CA ALA A 128 12.18 5.72 14.32
C ALA A 128 11.85 5.42 12.84
N PHE A 129 11.51 4.18 12.49
CA PHE A 129 11.13 3.75 11.14
C PHE A 129 9.65 3.39 11.01
N VAL A 130 8.84 3.66 12.04
CA VAL A 130 7.39 3.43 12.01
C VAL A 130 6.69 4.74 11.66
N THR A 131 5.77 4.70 10.70
CA THR A 131 4.95 5.84 10.29
C THR A 131 3.51 5.67 10.77
N ASP A 132 2.86 6.76 11.16
CA ASP A 132 1.48 6.77 11.69
C ASP A 132 0.43 7.16 10.63
N HIS A 133 0.82 7.90 9.61
CA HIS A 133 -0.05 8.47 8.57
C HIS A 133 -0.48 7.48 7.46
N GLY A 134 0.20 6.34 7.30
CA GLY A 134 -0.16 5.29 6.34
C GLY A 134 0.08 5.59 4.84
N TYR A 135 0.51 6.79 4.46
CA TYR A 135 0.84 7.11 3.05
C TYR A 135 2.14 6.50 2.52
N TRP A 136 3.12 6.22 3.38
CA TRP A 136 4.36 5.52 3.01
C TRP A 136 4.93 4.83 4.25
N THR A 137 5.81 3.85 4.03
CA THR A 137 6.57 3.19 5.09
C THR A 137 8.04 3.12 4.73
N TYR A 138 8.90 3.05 5.73
CA TYR A 138 10.28 2.60 5.54
C TYR A 138 10.28 1.08 5.40
N TYR A 139 11.01 0.56 4.42
CA TYR A 139 11.23 -0.89 4.27
C TYR A 139 12.72 -1.26 4.19
N ARG A 140 13.60 -0.28 4.04
CA ARG A 140 15.06 -0.42 4.20
C ARG A 140 15.66 0.88 4.72
N ALA A 141 16.81 0.76 5.37
CA ALA A 141 17.73 1.86 5.64
C ALA A 141 19.07 1.55 4.96
N THR A 142 19.73 2.58 4.46
CA THR A 142 21.06 2.47 3.83
C THR A 142 22.02 3.37 4.57
N VAL A 143 23.17 2.83 4.96
CA VAL A 143 24.27 3.64 5.50
C VAL A 143 25.11 4.12 4.33
N VAL A 144 25.34 5.42 4.25
CA VAL A 144 26.28 6.01 3.29
C VAL A 144 27.61 6.17 4.00
N VAL A 145 28.63 5.49 3.49
CA VAL A 145 29.99 5.57 4.02
C VAL A 145 30.94 6.09 2.93
N PRO A 146 32.00 6.82 3.30
CA PRO A 146 33.09 7.09 2.36
C PRO A 146 33.65 5.78 1.83
N PHE A 147 33.78 5.67 0.51
CA PHE A 147 34.49 4.57 -0.14
C PHE A 147 35.73 5.16 -0.82
N TYR A 148 36.90 4.61 -0.50
CA TYR A 148 38.18 5.02 -1.05
C TYR A 148 38.97 3.75 -1.47
N ASN A 149 39.89 3.91 -2.42
CA ASN A 149 40.85 2.88 -2.83
C ASN A 149 42.18 3.12 -2.09
#